data_AF-A0A835RN40-F1
#
_entry.id   AF-A0A835RN40-F1
#
_cell.length_a   1.000
_cell.length_b   1.000
_cell.length_c   1.000
_cell.angle_alpha   90.00
_cell.angle_beta   90.00
_cell.angle_gamma   90.00
#
_symmetry.space_group_name_H-M   'P 1'
#
loop_
_entity.id
_entity.type
_entity.pdbx_description
1 polymer ?
#
loop_
_entity_poly.entity_id
_entity_poly.type
_entity_poly.pdbx_seq_one_letter_code
_entity_poly.pdbx_strand_id
1 'polypeptide(L)'
;MVISLICYLMETKNDRGPFLVVVPSSVLPGWASEISFWAPSINAIAYAGPPEERRKLFKERIVQQKFNVLLTTYEYLMNKHDRPKLSKVQWHYIIIDEGHRIKNASCKLNADLKHYSSSHRLLLTEHLFRTIWMNCGPF
;
A
#
# COMPACT_ATOMS: atom_id res chain seq x y z
N MET A 1 13.34 4.45 4.49
CA MET A 1 13.51 2.98 4.43
C MET A 1 12.61 2.31 3.39
N VAL A 2 11.33 2.71 3.23
CA VAL A 2 10.45 2.10 2.23
C VAL A 2 10.87 2.42 0.80
N ILE A 3 11.20 3.69 0.51
CA ILE A 3 11.66 4.11 -0.83
C ILE A 3 12.90 3.30 -1.24
N SER A 4 13.89 3.20 -0.36
CA SER A 4 15.10 2.38 -0.58
C SER A 4 14.79 0.90 -0.77
N LEU A 5 13.81 0.33 -0.04
CA LEU A 5 13.37 -1.05 -0.23
C LEU A 5 12.74 -1.24 -1.62
N ILE A 6 11.88 -0.33 -2.05
CA ILE A 6 11.23 -0.39 -3.37
C ILE A 6 12.30 -0.27 -4.47
N CYS A 7 13.24 0.68 -4.37
CA CYS A 7 14.35 0.79 -5.32
C CYS A 7 15.14 -0.52 -5.41
N TYR A 8 15.49 -1.13 -4.26
CA TYR A 8 16.21 -2.41 -4.23
C TYR A 8 15.42 -3.53 -4.93
N LEU A 9 14.11 -3.63 -4.70
CA LEU A 9 13.26 -4.63 -5.37
C LEU A 9 13.23 -4.41 -6.89
N MET A 10 13.10 -3.15 -7.32
CA MET A 10 13.05 -2.80 -8.75
C MET A 10 14.37 -3.03 -9.48
N GLU A 11 15.49 -2.60 -8.89
CA GLU A 11 16.79 -2.58 -9.55
C GLU A 11 17.54 -3.90 -9.38
N THR A 12 17.48 -4.52 -8.20
CA THR A 12 18.25 -5.72 -7.90
C THR A 12 17.44 -7.01 -8.07
N LYS A 13 16.16 -7.00 -7.69
CA LYS A 13 15.28 -8.18 -7.85
C LYS A 13 14.50 -8.19 -9.17
N ASN A 14 14.64 -7.13 -9.98
CA ASN A 14 13.89 -6.92 -11.23
C ASN A 14 12.36 -7.04 -11.03
N ASP A 15 11.88 -6.73 -9.83
CA ASP A 15 10.46 -6.71 -9.49
C ASP A 15 9.97 -5.25 -9.55
N ARG A 16 9.14 -4.92 -10.54
CA ARG A 16 8.63 -3.56 -10.77
C ARG A 16 7.24 -3.32 -10.17
N GLY A 17 6.77 -4.21 -9.31
CA GLY A 17 5.47 -4.12 -8.65
C GLY A 17 4.36 -4.85 -9.41
N PRO A 18 3.08 -4.58 -9.08
CA PRO A 18 2.61 -3.39 -8.34
C PRO A 18 2.82 -3.50 -6.82
N PHE A 19 3.29 -2.39 -6.22
CA PHE A 19 3.47 -2.24 -4.78
C PHE A 19 2.36 -1.39 -4.17
N LEU A 20 1.74 -1.87 -3.09
CA LEU A 20 0.75 -1.11 -2.30
C LEU A 20 1.42 -0.58 -1.04
N VAL A 21 1.44 0.74 -0.86
CA VAL A 21 2.01 1.38 0.32
C VAL A 21 0.89 2.12 1.05
N VAL A 22 0.62 1.69 2.28
CA VAL A 22 -0.46 2.20 3.12
C VAL A 22 0.14 3.09 4.20
N VAL A 23 -0.23 4.37 4.18
CA VAL A 23 0.29 5.40 5.10
C VAL A 23 -0.86 6.19 5.74
N PRO A 24 -0.64 6.86 6.89
CA PRO A 24 -1.62 7.79 7.43
C PRO A 24 -1.97 8.91 6.43
N SER A 25 -3.23 9.35 6.42
CA SER A 25 -3.69 10.38 5.47
C SER A 25 -2.92 11.70 5.57
N SER A 26 -2.41 12.04 6.75
CA SER A 26 -1.65 13.28 6.99
C SER A 26 -0.29 13.30 6.32
N VAL A 27 0.32 12.13 6.08
CA VAL A 27 1.68 12.03 5.52
C VAL A 27 1.69 11.61 4.05
N LEU A 28 0.54 11.18 3.50
CA LEU A 28 0.42 10.73 2.11
C LEU A 28 0.96 11.75 1.09
N PRO A 29 0.68 13.07 1.18
CA PRO A 29 1.23 14.04 0.24
C PRO A 29 2.76 14.14 0.33
N GLY A 30 3.32 14.10 1.55
CA GLY A 30 4.76 14.10 1.77
C GLY A 30 5.44 12.89 1.12
N TRP A 31 4.88 11.70 1.30
CA TRP A 31 5.35 10.47 0.66
C TRP A 31 5.39 10.56 -0.87
N ALA A 32 4.36 11.12 -1.49
CA ALA A 32 4.33 11.29 -2.94
C ALA A 32 5.45 12.22 -3.41
N SER A 33 5.66 13.34 -2.72
CA SER A 33 6.76 14.28 -3.00
C SER A 33 8.14 13.64 -2.80
N GLU A 34 8.33 12.90 -1.70
CA GLU A 34 9.59 12.21 -1.41
C GLU A 34 9.95 11.17 -2.48
N ILE A 35 8.99 10.34 -2.92
CA ILE A 35 9.25 9.37 -3.99
C ILE A 35 9.60 10.09 -5.28
N SER A 36 8.87 11.14 -5.64
CA SER A 36 9.17 11.92 -6.85
C SER A 36 10.54 12.59 -6.81
N PHE A 37 11.01 12.99 -5.63
CA PHE A 37 12.28 13.67 -5.45
C PHE A 37 13.46 12.68 -5.40
N TRP A 38 13.36 11.65 -4.55
CA TRP A 38 14.45 10.70 -4.29
C TRP A 38 14.52 9.56 -5.31
N ALA A 39 13.40 9.20 -5.93
CA ALA A 39 13.31 8.06 -6.84
C ALA A 39 12.37 8.36 -8.03
N PRO A 40 12.73 9.33 -8.90
CA PRO A 40 11.87 9.77 -10.01
C PRO A 40 11.60 8.69 -11.07
N SER A 41 12.40 7.61 -11.09
CA SER A 41 12.18 6.44 -11.93
C SER A 41 10.98 5.59 -11.48
N ILE A 42 10.54 5.75 -10.23
CA ILE A 42 9.37 5.08 -9.68
C ILE A 42 8.11 5.84 -10.08
N ASN A 43 7.25 5.21 -10.87
CA ASN A 43 5.93 5.75 -11.18
C ASN A 43 4.98 5.51 -10.01
N ALA A 44 4.98 6.42 -9.04
CA ALA A 44 4.07 6.40 -7.90
C ALA A 44 2.78 7.16 -8.19
N ILE A 45 1.65 6.61 -7.76
CA ILE A 45 0.33 7.25 -7.82
C ILE A 45 -0.31 7.28 -6.43
N ALA A 46 -0.97 8.38 -6.09
CA ALA A 46 -1.73 8.53 -4.85
C ALA A 46 -3.21 8.23 -5.09
N TYR A 47 -3.73 7.21 -4.39
CA TYR A 47 -5.15 6.89 -4.34
C TYR A 47 -5.80 7.62 -3.15
N ALA A 48 -6.21 8.86 -3.40
CA ALA A 48 -6.86 9.76 -2.45
C ALA A 48 -7.83 10.70 -3.18
N GLY A 49 -8.49 11.60 -2.46
CA GLY A 49 -9.38 12.62 -3.03
C GLY A 49 -10.84 12.13 -3.19
N PRO A 50 -11.69 12.86 -3.91
CA PRO A 50 -13.11 12.54 -4.11
C PRO A 50 -13.35 11.20 -4.85
N PRO A 51 -14.53 10.56 -4.68
CA PRO A 51 -14.83 9.28 -5.32
C PRO A 51 -14.72 9.29 -6.85
N GLU A 52 -15.00 10.42 -7.50
CA GLU A 52 -14.94 10.56 -8.95
C GLU A 52 -13.50 10.51 -9.47
N GLU A 53 -12.58 11.22 -8.81
CA GLU A 53 -11.15 11.18 -9.12
C GLU A 53 -10.58 9.79 -8.91
N ARG A 54 -10.92 9.14 -7.78
CA ARG A 54 -10.49 7.76 -7.50
C ARG A 54 -11.03 6.77 -8.53
N ARG A 55 -12.27 6.95 -9.01
CA ARG A 55 -12.87 6.12 -10.07
C ARG A 55 -12.16 6.32 -11.41
N LYS A 56 -11.81 7.55 -11.76
CA LYS A 56 -11.05 7.88 -12.96
C LYS A 56 -9.64 7.27 -12.90
N LEU A 57 -8.92 7.52 -11.80
CA LEU A 57 -7.58 6.97 -11.54
C LEU A 57 -7.58 5.44 -11.64
N PHE A 58 -8.60 4.78 -11.08
CA PHE A 58 -8.72 3.33 -11.16
C PHE A 58 -8.82 2.83 -12.60
N LYS A 59 -9.71 3.44 -13.41
CA LYS A 59 -9.90 3.04 -14.82
C LYS A 59 -8.68 3.32 -15.70
N GLU A 60 -8.07 4.48 -15.53
CA GLU A 60 -7.02 4.96 -16.44
C GLU A 60 -5.62 4.43 -16.10
N ARG A 61 -5.33 4.25 -14.81
CA ARG A 61 -3.97 3.92 -14.33
C ARG A 61 -3.91 2.55 -13.67
N ILE A 62 -4.87 2.23 -12.78
CA ILE A 62 -4.79 1.01 -11.96
C ILE A 62 -5.13 -0.23 -12.78
N VAL A 63 -6.22 -0.21 -13.55
CA VAL A 63 -6.62 -1.33 -14.43
C VAL A 63 -5.56 -1.64 -15.47
N GLN A 64 -4.91 -0.62 -16.01
CA GLN A 64 -3.84 -0.76 -16.99
C GLN A 64 -2.47 -1.09 -16.36
N GLN A 65 -2.40 -1.16 -15.02
CA GLN A 65 -1.16 -1.36 -14.25
C GLN A 65 -0.01 -0.42 -14.67
N LYS A 66 -0.35 0.82 -15.05
CA LYS A 66 0.61 1.86 -15.49
C LYS A 66 1.18 2.63 -14.30
N PHE A 67 1.69 1.90 -13.31
CA PHE A 67 2.30 2.42 -12.09
C PHE A 67 3.15 1.34 -11.44
N ASN A 68 4.13 1.74 -10.62
CA ASN A 68 4.93 0.83 -9.80
C ASN A 68 4.41 0.82 -8.36
N VAL A 69 4.07 2.00 -7.82
CA VAL A 69 3.67 2.17 -6.43
C VAL A 69 2.30 2.84 -6.36
N LEU A 70 1.38 2.28 -5.59
CA LEU A 70 0.14 2.92 -5.21
C LEU A 70 0.19 3.30 -3.74
N LEU A 71 0.19 4.59 -3.46
CA LEU A 71 0.07 5.17 -2.12
C LEU A 71 -1.41 5.29 -1.78
N THR A 72 -1.80 4.80 -0.61
CA THR A 72 -3.17 4.98 -0.12
C THR A 72 -3.21 5.02 1.41
N THR A 73 -4.41 5.17 1.95
CA THR A 73 -4.65 5.21 3.40
C THR A 73 -5.48 4.01 3.83
N TYR A 74 -5.44 3.76 5.14
CA TYR A 74 -6.27 2.73 5.78
C TYR A 74 -7.76 2.91 5.51
N GLU A 75 -8.23 4.15 5.48
CA GLU A 75 -9.63 4.47 5.24
C GLU A 75 -10.10 3.98 3.87
N TYR A 76 -9.30 4.18 2.83
CA TYR A 76 -9.63 3.72 1.48
C TYR A 76 -9.50 2.21 1.33
N LEU A 77 -8.52 1.60 2.01
CA LEU A 77 -8.35 0.15 2.01
C LEU A 77 -9.54 -0.56 2.68
N MET A 78 -10.10 0.03 3.74
CA MET A 78 -11.25 -0.52 4.46
C MET A 78 -12.60 -0.03 3.89
N ASN A 79 -12.60 0.91 2.96
CA ASN A 79 -13.81 1.47 2.37
C ASN A 79 -14.55 0.42 1.53
N LYS A 80 -15.85 0.22 1.80
CA LYS A 80 -16.68 -0.78 1.13
C LYS A 80 -16.77 -0.61 -0.40
N HIS A 81 -16.57 0.59 -0.93
CA HIS A 81 -16.64 0.88 -2.37
C HIS A 81 -15.28 0.77 -3.07
N ASP A 82 -14.18 0.96 -2.34
CA ASP A 82 -12.84 0.96 -2.92
C ASP A 82 -12.13 -0.37 -2.73
N ARG A 83 -12.37 -1.05 -1.59
CA ARG A 83 -11.85 -2.39 -1.30
C ARG A 83 -12.09 -3.39 -2.43
N PRO A 84 -13.32 -3.57 -2.98
CA PRO A 84 -13.56 -4.54 -4.05
C PRO A 84 -12.86 -4.20 -5.37
N LYS A 85 -12.40 -2.95 -5.55
CA LYS A 85 -11.65 -2.52 -6.73
C LYS A 85 -10.17 -2.83 -6.53
N LEU A 86 -9.61 -2.39 -5.41
CA LEU A 86 -8.19 -2.54 -5.09
C LEU A 86 -7.81 -4.00 -4.79
N SER A 87 -8.75 -4.82 -4.29
CA SER A 87 -8.54 -6.25 -4.06
C SER A 87 -8.39 -7.09 -5.34
N LYS A 88 -8.82 -6.56 -6.49
CA LYS A 88 -8.66 -7.23 -7.80
C LYS A 88 -7.23 -7.18 -8.33
N VAL A 89 -6.42 -6.26 -7.81
CA VAL A 89 -5.02 -6.13 -8.20
C VAL A 89 -4.21 -7.22 -7.49
N GLN A 90 -3.37 -7.92 -8.24
CA GLN A 90 -2.40 -8.88 -7.69
C GLN A 90 -1.16 -8.10 -7.24
N TRP A 91 -1.07 -7.82 -5.94
CA TRP A 91 0.02 -7.01 -5.40
C TRP A 91 1.27 -7.85 -5.19
N HIS A 92 2.44 -7.33 -5.52
CA HIS A 92 3.69 -8.03 -5.21
C HIS A 92 4.05 -7.83 -3.74
N TYR A 93 3.93 -6.58 -3.26
CA TYR A 93 4.10 -6.23 -1.85
C TYR A 93 2.96 -5.34 -1.38
N ILE A 94 2.51 -5.60 -0.16
CA ILE A 94 1.71 -4.66 0.63
C ILE A 94 2.57 -4.22 1.81
N ILE A 95 2.89 -2.93 1.85
CA ILE A 95 3.72 -2.29 2.87
C ILE A 95 2.82 -1.37 3.68
N ILE A 96 2.83 -1.56 4.99
CA ILE A 96 1.97 -0.84 5.92
C ILE A 96 2.86 -0.05 6.86
N ASP A 97 2.85 1.27 6.74
CA ASP A 97 3.65 2.17 7.56
C ASP A 97 2.85 2.69 8.75
N GLU A 98 3.52 2.84 9.90
CA GLU A 98 2.91 3.26 11.17
C GLU A 98 1.83 2.30 11.72
N GLY A 99 1.97 0.99 11.46
CA GLY A 99 0.99 -0.03 11.89
C GLY A 99 0.70 -0.06 13.39
N HIS A 100 1.59 0.51 14.22
CA HIS A 100 1.45 0.58 15.68
C HIS A 100 0.33 1.53 16.13
N ARG A 101 -0.01 2.57 15.34
CA ARG A 101 -1.13 3.48 15.62
C ARG A 101 -2.49 2.78 15.49
N ILE A 102 -2.50 1.56 14.96
CA ILE A 102 -3.68 0.76 14.64
C ILE A 102 -3.84 -0.39 15.63
N LYS A 103 -3.55 -0.18 16.92
CA LYS A 103 -3.78 -1.22 17.94
C LYS A 103 -5.26 -1.60 18.05
N ASN A 104 -6.18 -0.63 18.01
CA ASN A 104 -7.63 -0.86 18.13
C ASN A 104 -8.33 -1.30 16.84
N ALA A 105 -7.76 -1.00 15.67
CA ALA A 105 -8.29 -1.41 14.38
C ALA A 105 -7.51 -2.57 13.73
N SER A 106 -6.49 -3.10 14.41
CA SER A 106 -5.60 -4.17 13.94
C SER A 106 -6.37 -5.40 13.47
N CYS A 107 -7.35 -5.86 14.24
CA CYS A 107 -8.17 -7.02 13.87
C CYS A 107 -9.02 -6.77 12.62
N LYS A 108 -9.62 -5.57 12.51
CA LYS A 108 -10.47 -5.20 11.37
C LYS A 108 -9.63 -4.98 10.11
N LEU A 109 -8.50 -4.30 10.24
CA LEU A 109 -7.54 -4.11 9.17
C LEU A 109 -6.98 -5.46 8.70
N ASN A 110 -6.62 -6.36 9.61
CA ASN A 110 -6.17 -7.71 9.24
C ASN A 110 -7.25 -8.49 8.50
N ALA A 111 -8.51 -8.43 8.97
CA ALA A 111 -9.64 -9.04 8.27
C ALA A 111 -9.83 -8.44 6.87
N ASP A 112 -9.72 -7.11 6.75
CA ASP A 112 -9.85 -6.42 5.46
C ASP A 112 -8.68 -6.73 4.52
N LEU A 113 -7.46 -6.81 5.04
CA LEU A 113 -6.23 -7.15 4.30
C LEU A 113 -6.27 -8.58 3.75
N LYS A 114 -6.98 -9.52 4.40
CA LYS A 114 -7.17 -10.88 3.86
C LYS A 114 -7.86 -10.88 2.50
N HIS A 115 -8.64 -9.84 2.17
CA HIS A 115 -9.28 -9.73 0.86
C HIS A 115 -8.31 -9.32 -0.27
N TYR A 116 -7.13 -8.82 0.07
CA TYR A 116 -6.13 -8.41 -0.92
C TYR A 116 -5.21 -9.57 -1.24
N SER A 117 -4.97 -9.85 -2.52
CA SER A 117 -3.96 -10.83 -2.92
C SER A 117 -2.57 -10.18 -2.89
N SER A 118 -1.61 -10.80 -2.23
CA SER A 118 -0.21 -10.39 -2.34
C SER A 118 0.82 -11.49 -2.11
N SER A 119 1.96 -11.39 -2.79
CA SER A 119 3.09 -12.32 -2.58
C SER A 119 3.77 -12.07 -1.24
N HIS A 120 3.93 -10.80 -0.87
CA HIS A 120 4.61 -10.40 0.36
C HIS A 120 3.82 -9.32 1.11
N ARG A 121 3.96 -9.29 2.43
CA ARG A 121 3.37 -8.27 3.31
C ARG A 121 4.39 -7.81 4.32
N LEU A 122 4.62 -6.51 4.39
CA LEU A 122 5.55 -5.87 5.32
C LEU A 122 4.77 -4.92 6.22
N LEU A 123 4.95 -5.06 7.53
CA LEU A 123 4.42 -4.13 8.51
C LEU A 123 5.60 -3.39 9.15
N LEU A 124 5.60 -2.07 9.01
CA LEU A 124 6.61 -1.20 9.60
C LEU A 124 6.02 -0.57 10.85
N THR A 125 6.66 -0.83 11.99
CA THR A 125 6.32 -0.21 13.27
C THR A 125 7.60 0.34 13.89
N GLU A 126 7.55 1.55 14.42
CA GLU A 126 8.69 2.28 15.00
C GLU A 126 9.35 1.57 16.21
N HIS A 127 8.88 0.39 16.64
CA HIS A 127 9.45 -0.36 17.76
C HIS A 127 9.94 -1.78 17.43
N LEU A 128 9.63 -2.34 16.26
CA LEU A 128 10.22 -3.61 15.85
C LEU A 128 9.89 -3.88 14.38
N PHE A 129 10.87 -4.34 13.62
CA PHE A 129 10.63 -5.17 12.43
C PHE A 129 10.01 -6.50 12.87
N ARG A 130 8.79 -6.48 13.42
CA ARG A 130 7.99 -7.69 13.54
C ARG A 130 7.29 -7.87 12.21
N THR A 131 7.65 -8.94 11.53
CA THR A 131 6.72 -9.70 10.69
C THR A 131 5.51 -10.06 11.58
N ILE A 132 4.57 -9.14 11.78
CA ILE A 132 3.33 -9.41 12.52
C ILE A 132 2.45 -10.24 11.60
N TRP A 133 2.73 -11.54 11.61
CA TRP A 133 1.98 -12.60 10.98
C TRP A 133 1.65 -13.71 11.98
N MET A 134 1.45 -13.38 13.26
CA MET A 134 1.25 -14.42 14.29
C MET A 134 0.27 -14.12 15.44
N ASN A 135 -0.59 -13.09 15.41
CA ASN A 135 -1.54 -12.87 16.52
C ASN A 135 -2.97 -12.44 16.11
N CYS A 136 -3.53 -13.11 15.11
CA CYS A 136 -4.97 -13.39 15.07
C CYS A 136 -5.07 -14.89 14.80
N GLY A 137 -5.57 -15.66 15.78
CA GLY A 137 -5.42 -17.11 15.91
C GLY A 137 -5.90 -17.99 14.73
N PRO A 138 -5.73 -19.32 14.86
CA PRO A 138 -5.81 -20.27 13.76
C PRO A 138 -7.27 -20.58 13.43
N PHE A 139 -7.63 -20.55 12.14
CA PHE A 139 -8.53 -21.48 11.45
C PHE A 139 -8.30 -21.32 9.94
#